data_AF-A0A7V3BSP7-F1
#
_entry.id   AF-A0A7V3BSP7-F1
#
_cell.length_a   1.000
_cell.length_b   1.000
_cell.length_c   1.000
_cell.angle_alpha   90.00
_cell.angle_beta   90.00
_cell.angle_gamma   90.00
#
_symmetry.space_group_name_H-M   'P 1'
#
loop_
_entity.id
_entity.type
_entity.pdbx_description
1 polymer ?
#
loop_
_entity_poly.entity_id
_entity_poly.type
_entity_poly.pdbx_seq_one_letter_code
_entity_poly.pdbx_strand_id
1 'polypeptide(L)'
;MRAVRAAAALAILAATLVACRTTEAPADAGAAPAPAGPQAAEANAPPGCAIAGSGRDDVLRGTPGDDTICGLGGNDVLLGRGGDDVLVGGPGSDALVAGAGADELVGGSGIDLLDGGAGRDALRGGSGEDRCEAGPGDRTTSCAGPAPDPVLAAAGDIACAPGDEPDQDSCQQVATSDLLVDGDAWVVVTTGDNQYEDGQLSDFQRSYAASWGRVKAITRPSPGNHDYHVAGARGYFAYFGPLAGPRGKGYYSFDVGGWHIISLNSNCEEIGGCDEGSPQEQWLRQDLAANPSTCTLAYWHHPRFSSGRHGNSTRSEAFWQALHEAGADVVLNGHDHSYERFAPQDPEQRADPNGIREFVVGSGGKSRYTFGTPEPNSQFRDGDHFGILELTLRANGYDWRFVTIGGTVRDSGSGSCH
;
A
#
# COMPACT_ATOMS: atom_id res chain seq x y z
N MET A 1 -38.27 -34.65 -24.58
CA MET A 1 -39.23 -33.78 -23.89
C MET A 1 -38.75 -33.58 -22.46
N ARG A 2 -38.47 -32.31 -22.09
CA ARG A 2 -38.41 -31.66 -20.74
C ARG A 2 -37.84 -32.48 -19.55
N ALA A 3 -36.63 -32.22 -19.04
CA ALA A 3 -36.16 -31.12 -18.17
C ALA A 3 -36.48 -31.28 -16.66
N VAL A 4 -35.45 -31.44 -15.80
CA VAL A 4 -35.20 -30.88 -14.43
C VAL A 4 -33.74 -31.27 -14.05
N ARG A 5 -32.73 -30.37 -14.12
CA ARG A 5 -32.06 -29.56 -13.05
C ARG A 5 -31.56 -30.39 -11.85
N ALA A 6 -30.26 -30.63 -11.64
CA ALA A 6 -29.16 -29.73 -11.19
C ALA A 6 -29.30 -29.24 -9.74
N ALA A 7 -28.66 -29.93 -8.79
CA ALA A 7 -28.21 -29.43 -7.48
C ALA A 7 -27.33 -30.49 -6.78
N ALA A 8 -26.00 -30.33 -6.81
CA ALA A 8 -25.09 -31.00 -5.88
C ALA A 8 -23.70 -30.35 -5.99
N ALA A 9 -23.28 -29.66 -4.92
CA ALA A 9 -21.91 -29.57 -4.39
C ALA A 9 -21.64 -28.19 -3.78
N LEU A 10 -22.04 -27.99 -2.52
CA LEU A 10 -21.26 -27.20 -1.57
C LEU A 10 -21.59 -27.68 -0.16
N ALA A 11 -20.85 -28.68 0.28
CA ALA A 11 -20.75 -29.11 1.66
C ALA A 11 -19.26 -29.40 1.89
N ILE A 12 -18.80 -29.19 3.13
CA ILE A 12 -17.43 -29.34 3.66
C ILE A 12 -16.72 -27.98 3.82
N LEU A 13 -16.94 -27.29 4.94
CA LEU A 13 -15.97 -27.22 6.06
C LEU A 13 -16.57 -26.45 7.26
N ALA A 14 -17.36 -27.11 8.09
CA ALA A 14 -17.73 -26.58 9.41
C ALA A 14 -17.92 -27.74 10.39
N ALA A 15 -16.86 -28.06 11.15
CA ALA A 15 -16.92 -28.56 12.52
C ALA A 15 -15.57 -29.17 12.93
N THR A 16 -14.86 -28.51 13.85
CA THR A 16 -14.34 -29.17 15.06
C THR A 16 -13.87 -28.12 16.06
N LEU A 17 -14.63 -27.94 17.15
CA LEU A 17 -14.07 -27.73 18.48
C LEU A 17 -15.19 -27.91 19.51
N VAL A 18 -15.21 -29.11 20.10
CA VAL A 18 -16.01 -29.45 21.28
C VAL A 18 -15.23 -29.06 22.53
N ALA A 19 -15.94 -28.36 23.41
CA ALA A 19 -15.65 -27.89 24.76
C ALA A 19 -14.74 -28.75 25.66
N CYS A 20 -14.03 -28.06 26.58
CA CYS A 20 -13.94 -28.52 27.98
C CYS A 20 -13.68 -27.39 28.99
N ARG A 21 -14.75 -27.08 29.74
CA ARG A 21 -14.89 -26.80 31.19
C ARG A 21 -13.99 -25.82 31.95
N THR A 22 -14.73 -24.99 32.68
CA THR A 22 -14.43 -24.12 33.82
C THR A 22 -13.85 -24.82 35.05
N THR A 23 -12.91 -24.17 35.73
CA THR A 23 -12.68 -24.29 37.18
C THR A 23 -12.39 -22.91 37.78
N GLU A 24 -13.12 -22.55 38.83
CA GLU A 24 -13.02 -21.33 39.62
C GLU A 24 -11.87 -21.32 40.64
N ALA A 25 -11.57 -20.09 41.10
CA ALA A 25 -11.12 -19.64 42.43
C ALA A 25 -9.63 -19.23 42.59
N PRO A 26 -9.28 -18.31 43.53
CA PRO A 26 -10.08 -17.27 44.21
C PRO A 26 -9.46 -15.85 44.13
N ALA A 27 -10.21 -14.89 44.68
CA ALA A 27 -9.83 -13.48 44.84
C ALA A 27 -8.72 -13.26 45.89
N ASP A 28 -7.84 -12.30 45.65
CA ASP A 28 -7.18 -11.53 46.71
C ASP A 28 -7.01 -10.06 46.30
N ALA A 29 -7.07 -9.20 47.31
CA ALA A 29 -7.40 -7.79 47.25
C ALA A 29 -6.16 -6.88 47.18
N GLY A 30 -6.37 -5.67 46.63
CA GLY A 30 -5.63 -4.48 47.07
C GLY A 30 -4.77 -3.75 46.03
N ALA A 31 -5.40 -2.93 45.18
CA ALA A 31 -4.80 -1.71 44.67
C ALA A 31 -5.91 -0.69 44.34
N ALA A 32 -5.82 0.51 44.90
CA ALA A 32 -6.76 1.61 44.66
C ALA A 32 -6.70 2.06 43.17
N PRO A 33 -7.82 2.50 42.57
CA PRO A 33 -7.82 2.92 41.17
C PRO A 33 -7.06 4.25 41.02
N ALA A 34 -6.09 4.26 40.11
CA ALA A 34 -5.44 5.47 39.62
C ALA A 34 -6.46 6.36 38.88
N PRO A 35 -6.32 7.70 38.90
CA PRO A 35 -7.25 8.60 38.25
C PRO A 35 -7.24 8.40 36.73
N ALA A 36 -8.42 8.43 36.12
CA ALA A 36 -8.61 8.35 34.68
C ALA A 36 -7.75 9.40 33.95
N GLY A 37 -6.72 8.93 33.24
CA GLY A 37 -5.99 9.72 32.25
C GLY A 37 -6.87 9.97 31.01
N PRO A 38 -6.51 10.94 30.16
CA PRO A 38 -7.34 11.35 29.03
C PRO A 38 -7.57 10.14 28.12
N GLN A 39 -8.85 9.84 27.90
CA GLN A 39 -9.30 8.80 26.98
C GLN A 39 -8.66 9.07 25.61
N ALA A 40 -7.94 8.07 25.11
CA ALA A 40 -7.49 8.05 23.73
C ALA A 40 -8.72 8.26 22.83
N ALA A 41 -8.61 9.20 21.89
CA ALA A 41 -9.64 9.44 20.90
C ALA A 41 -9.91 8.13 20.14
N GLU A 42 -11.08 7.55 20.38
CA GLU A 42 -11.64 6.50 19.54
C GLU A 42 -11.72 7.05 18.11
N ALA A 43 -11.21 6.27 17.15
CA ALA A 43 -11.43 6.57 15.74
C ALA A 43 -12.95 6.65 15.53
N ASN A 44 -13.46 7.85 15.24
CA ASN A 44 -14.90 8.07 15.15
C ASN A 44 -15.46 7.23 14.01
N ALA A 45 -16.14 6.14 14.38
CA ALA A 45 -17.07 5.45 13.52
C ALA A 45 -18.04 6.47 12.87
N PRO A 46 -18.47 6.27 11.62
CA PRO A 46 -19.53 7.11 11.06
C PRO A 46 -20.73 7.10 12.02
N PRO A 47 -21.41 8.25 12.22
CA PRO A 47 -22.50 8.32 13.18
C PRO A 47 -23.58 7.29 12.82
N GLY A 48 -23.73 6.26 13.65
CA GLY A 48 -24.72 5.19 13.45
C GLY A 48 -24.25 3.75 13.68
N CYS A 49 -22.95 3.47 13.85
CA CYS A 49 -22.48 2.10 14.12
C CYS A 49 -22.90 1.63 15.53
N ALA A 50 -23.80 0.64 15.60
CA ALA A 50 -24.24 0.02 16.85
C ALA A 50 -23.23 -1.04 17.35
N ILE A 51 -22.52 -1.66 16.40
CA ILE A 51 -21.46 -2.65 16.63
C ILE A 51 -20.23 -2.19 15.82
N ALA A 52 -19.09 -1.99 16.48
CA ALA A 52 -17.87 -1.51 15.83
C ALA A 52 -16.66 -2.38 16.18
N GLY A 53 -15.81 -2.62 15.19
CA GLY A 53 -14.51 -3.26 15.33
C GLY A 53 -13.41 -2.26 15.71
N SER A 54 -12.22 -2.52 15.20
CA SER A 54 -11.00 -1.78 15.49
C SER A 54 -10.16 -1.62 14.22
N GLY A 55 -8.91 -1.18 14.33
CA GLY A 55 -7.97 -1.17 13.20
C GLY A 55 -7.23 -2.51 13.00
N ARG A 56 -7.83 -3.63 13.39
CA ARG A 56 -7.29 -4.99 13.31
C ARG A 56 -8.37 -5.94 12.81
N ASP A 57 -7.94 -7.10 12.32
CA ASP A 57 -8.84 -8.20 11.93
C ASP A 57 -9.81 -8.59 13.08
N ASP A 58 -11.09 -8.31 12.87
CA ASP A 58 -12.17 -8.51 13.83
C ASP A 58 -13.22 -9.52 13.32
N VAL A 59 -13.98 -10.12 14.26
CA VAL A 59 -15.14 -10.96 13.95
C VAL A 59 -16.36 -10.40 14.66
N LEU A 60 -17.19 -9.68 13.92
CA LEU A 60 -18.35 -8.95 14.42
C LEU A 60 -19.64 -9.70 14.10
N ARG A 61 -20.56 -9.72 15.06
CA ARG A 61 -21.81 -10.47 14.97
C ARG A 61 -22.98 -9.63 15.44
N GLY A 62 -23.93 -9.42 14.55
CA GLY A 62 -25.25 -8.87 14.83
C GLY A 62 -26.16 -9.84 15.58
N THR A 63 -27.37 -9.35 15.75
CA THR A 63 -28.53 -9.95 16.37
C THR A 63 -29.51 -10.44 15.30
N PRO A 64 -30.66 -11.01 15.67
CA PRO A 64 -31.72 -11.32 14.70
C PRO A 64 -32.63 -10.14 14.34
N GLY A 65 -32.28 -8.89 14.67
CA GLY A 65 -33.00 -7.69 14.25
C GLY A 65 -32.04 -6.67 13.67
N ASP A 66 -32.57 -5.55 13.19
CA ASP A 66 -31.83 -4.53 12.42
C ASP A 66 -30.58 -4.01 13.16
N ASP A 67 -29.40 -4.28 12.60
CA ASP A 67 -28.11 -3.89 13.15
C ASP A 67 -27.30 -3.00 12.19
N THR A 68 -26.50 -2.09 12.76
CA THR A 68 -25.45 -1.37 12.02
C THR A 68 -24.09 -1.82 12.52
N ILE A 69 -23.33 -2.50 11.65
CA ILE A 69 -22.03 -3.11 11.97
C ILE A 69 -20.93 -2.48 11.12
N CYS A 70 -19.83 -2.08 11.76
CA CYS A 70 -18.70 -1.40 11.12
C CYS A 70 -17.37 -2.09 11.50
N GLY A 71 -16.63 -2.63 10.53
CA GLY A 71 -15.34 -3.30 10.72
C GLY A 71 -14.24 -2.32 11.13
N LEU A 72 -14.21 -1.17 10.45
CA LEU A 72 -13.20 -0.12 10.54
C LEU A 72 -11.97 -0.47 9.71
N GLY A 73 -10.90 -1.03 10.25
CA GLY A 73 -9.73 -1.36 9.43
C GLY A 73 -9.14 -2.70 9.81
N GLY A 74 -8.48 -3.38 8.87
CA GLY A 74 -8.05 -4.77 9.05
C GLY A 74 -8.90 -5.69 8.19
N ASN A 75 -8.66 -7.00 8.22
CA ASN A 75 -9.43 -7.97 7.44
C ASN A 75 -10.54 -8.55 8.31
N ASP A 76 -11.76 -8.04 8.16
CA ASP A 76 -12.85 -8.28 9.09
C ASP A 76 -13.84 -9.33 8.60
N VAL A 77 -14.54 -9.95 9.55
CA VAL A 77 -15.70 -10.82 9.27
C VAL A 77 -16.92 -10.23 9.96
N LEU A 78 -17.87 -9.73 9.17
CA LEU A 78 -19.10 -9.11 9.64
C LEU A 78 -20.30 -10.01 9.34
N LEU A 79 -21.07 -10.36 10.38
CA LEU A 79 -22.21 -11.27 10.28
C LEU A 79 -23.50 -10.59 10.80
N GLY A 80 -24.39 -10.15 9.91
CA GLY A 80 -25.66 -9.48 10.25
C GLY A 80 -26.67 -10.42 10.91
N ARG A 81 -26.91 -11.57 10.28
CA ARG A 81 -27.87 -12.65 10.56
C ARG A 81 -29.27 -12.38 10.06
N GLY A 82 -30.02 -11.46 10.64
CA GLY A 82 -31.35 -11.18 10.12
C GLY A 82 -31.95 -9.94 10.76
N GLY A 83 -33.00 -9.41 10.14
CA GLY A 83 -33.32 -7.99 10.27
C GLY A 83 -32.78 -7.24 9.06
N ASP A 84 -33.17 -5.97 8.90
CA ASP A 84 -32.68 -5.13 7.81
C ASP A 84 -31.36 -4.46 8.27
N ASP A 85 -30.22 -5.02 7.88
CA ASP A 85 -28.90 -4.70 8.42
C ASP A 85 -28.12 -3.69 7.55
N VAL A 86 -27.17 -2.98 8.17
CA VAL A 86 -26.14 -2.18 7.48
C VAL A 86 -24.75 -2.67 7.88
N LEU A 87 -23.96 -3.16 6.93
CA LEU A 87 -22.63 -3.71 7.16
C LEU A 87 -21.59 -2.91 6.37
N VAL A 88 -20.57 -2.39 7.06
CA VAL A 88 -19.47 -1.60 6.47
C VAL A 88 -18.14 -2.23 6.84
N GLY A 89 -17.38 -2.74 5.88
CA GLY A 89 -16.05 -3.33 6.09
C GLY A 89 -15.03 -2.26 6.48
N GLY A 90 -14.69 -1.40 5.52
CA GLY A 90 -13.70 -0.34 5.67
C GLY A 90 -12.43 -0.68 4.87
N PRO A 91 -11.24 -0.18 5.27
CA PRO A 91 -10.01 -0.61 4.62
C PRO A 91 -9.55 -2.01 5.05
N GLY A 92 -9.36 -2.91 4.10
CA GLY A 92 -8.96 -4.29 4.33
C GLY A 92 -9.56 -5.26 3.31
N SER A 93 -9.29 -6.56 3.47
CA SER A 93 -10.00 -7.59 2.70
C SER A 93 -11.05 -8.23 3.58
N ASP A 94 -12.29 -7.76 3.44
CA ASP A 94 -13.37 -8.06 4.38
C ASP A 94 -14.34 -9.14 3.88
N ALA A 95 -15.01 -9.81 4.81
CA ALA A 95 -16.08 -10.76 4.54
C ALA A 95 -17.37 -10.33 5.24
N LEU A 96 -18.33 -9.82 4.46
CA LEU A 96 -19.62 -9.33 4.92
C LEU A 96 -20.72 -10.34 4.55
N VAL A 97 -21.45 -10.85 5.54
CA VAL A 97 -22.59 -11.77 5.35
C VAL A 97 -23.80 -11.21 6.07
N ALA A 98 -24.78 -10.71 5.32
CA ALA A 98 -25.91 -10.00 5.90
C ALA A 98 -26.98 -10.94 6.46
N GLY A 99 -27.47 -11.89 5.66
CA GLY A 99 -28.34 -12.95 6.17
C GLY A 99 -29.76 -12.81 5.66
N ALA A 100 -30.75 -12.50 6.50
CA ALA A 100 -32.15 -12.42 6.08
C ALA A 100 -32.77 -11.06 6.39
N GLY A 101 -33.15 -10.31 5.37
CA GLY A 101 -33.60 -8.93 5.53
C GLY A 101 -33.48 -8.18 4.22
N ALA A 102 -33.77 -6.88 4.23
CA ALA A 102 -33.35 -5.97 3.17
C ALA A 102 -32.11 -5.22 3.64
N ASP A 103 -30.94 -5.71 3.23
CA ASP A 103 -29.66 -5.33 3.82
C ASP A 103 -28.88 -4.32 2.95
N GLU A 104 -27.98 -3.55 3.56
CA GLU A 104 -27.00 -2.69 2.87
C GLU A 104 -25.57 -3.11 3.24
N LEU A 105 -24.77 -3.48 2.24
CA LEU A 105 -23.38 -3.93 2.42
C LEU A 105 -22.44 -3.01 1.66
N VAL A 106 -21.40 -2.53 2.34
CA VAL A 106 -20.32 -1.71 1.78
C VAL A 106 -18.98 -2.35 2.14
N GLY A 107 -18.24 -2.87 1.17
CA GLY A 107 -16.92 -3.48 1.38
C GLY A 107 -15.89 -2.43 1.83
N GLY A 108 -15.56 -1.48 0.97
CA GLY A 108 -14.64 -0.41 1.28
C GLY A 108 -13.44 -0.42 0.33
N SER A 109 -12.22 -0.51 0.87
CA SER A 109 -11.01 -0.62 0.06
C SER A 109 -10.27 -1.91 0.33
N GLY A 110 -9.91 -2.65 -0.73
CA GLY A 110 -9.25 -3.94 -0.64
C GLY A 110 -10.06 -5.00 -1.38
N ILE A 111 -9.88 -6.29 -1.06
CA ILE A 111 -10.54 -7.38 -1.78
C ILE A 111 -11.65 -7.92 -0.89
N ASP A 112 -12.89 -7.55 -1.20
CA ASP A 112 -14.02 -7.86 -0.32
C ASP A 112 -14.91 -9.00 -0.84
N LEU A 113 -15.48 -9.75 0.08
CA LEU A 113 -16.53 -10.75 -0.16
C LEU A 113 -17.83 -10.30 0.48
N LEU A 114 -18.85 -9.99 -0.32
CA LEU A 114 -20.16 -9.54 0.14
C LEU A 114 -21.22 -10.60 -0.19
N ASP A 115 -21.94 -11.10 0.81
CA ASP A 115 -23.09 -12.00 0.66
C ASP A 115 -24.33 -11.32 1.25
N GLY A 116 -25.25 -10.92 0.37
CA GLY A 116 -26.51 -10.30 0.78
C GLY A 116 -27.48 -11.30 1.43
N GLY A 117 -27.35 -12.59 1.12
CA GLY A 117 -28.25 -13.61 1.62
C GLY A 117 -29.66 -13.50 1.02
N ALA A 118 -30.66 -13.38 1.88
CA ALA A 118 -32.07 -13.49 1.54
C ALA A 118 -32.82 -12.19 1.78
N GLY A 119 -33.05 -11.45 0.71
CA GLY A 119 -34.12 -10.47 0.65
C GLY A 119 -33.96 -9.54 -0.54
N ARG A 120 -33.90 -8.23 -0.28
CA ARG A 120 -33.70 -7.23 -1.33
C ARG A 120 -32.58 -6.32 -0.91
N ASP A 121 -31.39 -6.73 -1.27
CA ASP A 121 -30.18 -6.19 -0.67
C ASP A 121 -29.52 -5.16 -1.58
N ALA A 122 -28.73 -4.27 -1.01
CA ALA A 122 -27.93 -3.28 -1.71
C ALA A 122 -26.45 -3.55 -1.41
N LEU A 123 -25.73 -4.06 -2.41
CA LEU A 123 -24.32 -4.45 -2.26
C LEU A 123 -23.43 -3.47 -3.01
N ARG A 124 -22.40 -2.97 -2.34
CA ARG A 124 -21.34 -2.13 -2.90
C ARG A 124 -19.97 -2.62 -2.46
N GLY A 125 -19.21 -3.21 -3.39
CA GLY A 125 -17.84 -3.68 -3.12
C GLY A 125 -16.94 -2.53 -2.71
N GLY A 126 -16.60 -1.65 -3.66
CA GLY A 126 -15.80 -0.47 -3.37
C GLY A 126 -14.62 -0.40 -4.32
N SER A 127 -13.42 -0.13 -3.80
CA SER A 127 -12.19 -0.20 -4.58
C SER A 127 -11.50 -1.54 -4.34
N GLY A 128 -11.18 -2.25 -5.42
CA GLY A 128 -10.47 -3.53 -5.38
C GLY A 128 -11.22 -4.62 -6.16
N GLU A 129 -10.77 -5.86 -6.04
CA GLU A 129 -11.36 -7.01 -6.76
C GLU A 129 -12.44 -7.70 -5.92
N ASP A 130 -13.61 -7.07 -5.83
CA ASP A 130 -14.68 -7.56 -4.95
C ASP A 130 -15.50 -8.69 -5.56
N ARG A 131 -16.02 -9.57 -4.69
CA ARG A 131 -16.96 -10.63 -5.04
C ARG A 131 -18.27 -10.43 -4.28
N CYS A 132 -19.36 -10.20 -5.01
CA CYS A 132 -20.69 -10.18 -4.42
C CYS A 132 -21.52 -11.42 -4.77
N GLU A 133 -22.11 -12.04 -3.77
CA GLU A 133 -23.17 -13.04 -3.89
C GLU A 133 -24.52 -12.33 -3.67
N ALA A 134 -25.16 -11.94 -4.78
CA ALA A 134 -26.45 -11.25 -4.77
C ALA A 134 -27.62 -12.20 -5.03
N GLY A 135 -28.66 -12.07 -4.22
CA GLY A 135 -29.94 -12.77 -4.31
C GLY A 135 -30.93 -12.16 -5.32
N PRO A 136 -32.07 -12.82 -5.56
CA PRO A 136 -33.09 -12.35 -6.50
C PRO A 136 -33.81 -11.09 -6.02
N GLY A 137 -33.50 -9.94 -6.63
CA GLY A 137 -34.15 -8.65 -6.31
C GLY A 137 -33.20 -7.60 -5.78
N ASP A 138 -31.95 -7.99 -5.56
CA ASP A 138 -30.89 -7.14 -5.05
C ASP A 138 -30.41 -6.13 -6.09
N ARG A 139 -29.80 -5.06 -5.57
CA ARG A 139 -29.12 -4.03 -6.34
C ARG A 139 -27.65 -4.07 -6.01
N THR A 140 -26.87 -4.62 -6.92
CA THR A 140 -25.42 -4.56 -6.87
C THR A 140 -24.93 -3.29 -7.57
N THR A 141 -24.21 -2.44 -6.85
CA THR A 141 -23.48 -1.29 -7.42
C THR A 141 -21.99 -1.59 -7.27
N SER A 142 -21.26 -1.77 -8.37
CA SER A 142 -19.81 -2.11 -8.38
C SER A 142 -19.40 -3.43 -7.71
N CYS A 143 -20.13 -4.52 -7.98
CA CYS A 143 -19.70 -5.88 -7.59
C CYS A 143 -18.89 -6.62 -8.66
N ALA A 144 -18.82 -6.03 -9.86
CA ALA A 144 -18.00 -6.41 -11.01
C ALA A 144 -18.11 -5.28 -12.05
N GLY A 145 -17.54 -4.10 -11.77
CA GLY A 145 -17.15 -3.20 -12.86
C GLY A 145 -15.86 -3.74 -13.51
N PRO A 146 -15.40 -3.26 -14.68
CA PRO A 146 -13.95 -3.27 -14.86
C PRO A 146 -13.39 -2.61 -13.61
N ALA A 147 -12.55 -3.33 -12.86
CA ALA A 147 -11.93 -2.78 -11.68
C ALA A 147 -11.38 -1.39 -12.05
N PRO A 148 -11.62 -0.34 -11.25
CA PRO A 148 -10.94 0.92 -11.53
C PRO A 148 -9.45 0.62 -11.64
N ASP A 149 -8.79 1.17 -12.66
CA ASP A 149 -7.35 0.97 -12.88
C ASP A 149 -6.62 1.19 -11.53
N PRO A 150 -5.85 0.21 -11.03
CA PRO A 150 -5.27 0.29 -9.68
C PRO A 150 -4.46 1.56 -9.48
N VAL A 151 -4.53 2.17 -8.30
CA VAL A 151 -3.71 3.33 -7.96
C VAL A 151 -2.53 2.90 -7.10
N LEU A 152 -1.31 3.09 -7.60
CA LEU A 152 -0.07 2.95 -6.84
C LEU A 152 0.36 4.35 -6.39
N ALA A 153 0.57 4.52 -5.09
CA ALA A 153 1.15 5.74 -4.53
C ALA A 153 2.62 5.50 -4.12
N ALA A 154 3.48 6.51 -4.30
CA ALA A 154 4.90 6.39 -4.05
C ALA A 154 5.51 7.64 -3.40
N ALA A 155 6.40 7.43 -2.43
CA ALA A 155 7.39 8.41 -1.99
C ALA A 155 8.60 7.75 -1.30
N GLY A 156 9.69 8.49 -1.17
CA GLY A 156 10.88 8.17 -0.37
C GLY A 156 11.20 9.30 0.60
N ASP A 157 12.24 9.11 1.42
CA ASP A 157 12.74 10.12 2.36
C ASP A 157 11.64 10.53 3.35
N ILE A 158 11.21 9.54 4.15
CA ILE A 158 9.88 9.52 4.75
C ILE A 158 9.87 10.05 6.18
N ALA A 159 10.24 9.19 7.14
CA ALA A 159 9.97 9.47 8.53
C ALA A 159 11.18 10.12 9.19
N CYS A 160 10.90 11.12 10.01
CA CYS A 160 11.84 11.80 10.87
C CYS A 160 12.02 11.05 12.20
N ALA A 161 12.98 11.51 13.00
CA ALA A 161 13.32 10.91 14.26
C ALA A 161 12.16 11.06 15.27
N PRO A 162 12.00 10.12 16.21
CA PRO A 162 11.02 10.27 17.26
C PRO A 162 11.26 11.51 18.11
N GLY A 163 10.29 12.43 18.12
CA GLY A 163 10.36 13.68 18.88
C GLY A 163 10.85 14.88 18.06
N ASP A 164 11.15 14.69 16.77
CA ASP A 164 11.19 15.82 15.84
C ASP A 164 9.77 16.40 15.73
N GLU A 165 9.59 17.63 16.19
CA GLU A 165 8.32 18.34 16.05
C GLU A 165 8.06 18.62 14.56
N PRO A 166 6.84 18.39 14.04
CA PRO A 166 6.52 18.72 12.65
C PRO A 166 6.75 20.20 12.39
N ASP A 167 7.85 20.52 11.71
CA ASP A 167 8.11 21.85 11.17
C ASP A 167 7.86 21.84 9.65
N GLN A 168 7.45 22.99 9.12
CA GLN A 168 7.02 23.10 7.72
C GLN A 168 8.12 22.79 6.69
N ASP A 169 9.38 22.71 7.11
CA ASP A 169 10.53 22.68 6.23
C ASP A 169 11.31 21.36 6.26
N SER A 170 11.30 20.66 7.39
CA SER A 170 12.17 19.52 7.67
C SER A 170 11.41 18.25 8.00
N CYS A 171 10.17 18.34 8.51
CA CYS A 171 9.40 17.16 8.90
C CYS A 171 7.89 17.30 8.69
N GLN A 172 7.39 16.71 7.60
CA GLN A 172 5.98 16.70 7.20
C GLN A 172 5.45 15.27 6.93
N GLN A 173 6.05 14.25 7.55
CA GLN A 173 5.69 12.84 7.38
C GLN A 173 4.19 12.54 7.62
N VAL A 174 3.57 13.16 8.64
CA VAL A 174 2.15 12.92 8.97
C VAL A 174 1.27 13.54 7.91
N ALA A 175 1.44 14.84 7.65
CA ALA A 175 0.67 15.58 6.66
C ALA A 175 0.80 15.01 5.24
N THR A 176 1.96 14.44 4.89
CA THR A 176 2.15 13.74 3.61
C THR A 176 1.40 12.41 3.60
N SER A 177 1.52 11.61 4.66
CA SER A 177 0.79 10.33 4.76
C SER A 177 -0.74 10.49 4.92
N ASP A 178 -1.25 11.66 5.31
CA ASP A 178 -2.69 11.94 5.31
C ASP A 178 -3.28 11.85 3.89
N LEU A 179 -2.49 12.19 2.85
CA LEU A 179 -2.89 12.01 1.44
C LEU A 179 -3.17 10.53 1.10
N LEU A 180 -2.53 9.60 1.80
CA LEU A 180 -2.69 8.16 1.59
C LEU A 180 -3.84 7.58 2.42
N VAL A 181 -4.00 8.07 3.66
CA VAL A 181 -5.08 7.62 4.55
C VAL A 181 -6.45 8.08 4.04
N ASP A 182 -6.52 9.29 3.51
CA ASP A 182 -7.76 9.86 2.96
C ASP A 182 -7.91 9.55 1.45
N GLY A 183 -6.95 8.83 0.86
CA GLY A 183 -6.85 8.53 -0.56
C GLY A 183 -7.41 7.16 -0.96
N ASP A 184 -7.32 6.84 -2.25
CA ASP A 184 -7.82 5.60 -2.86
C ASP A 184 -6.69 4.69 -3.37
N ALA A 185 -5.47 4.83 -2.80
CA ALA A 185 -4.32 4.01 -3.18
C ALA A 185 -4.56 2.53 -2.85
N TRP A 186 -4.37 1.66 -3.85
CA TRP A 186 -4.45 0.21 -3.71
C TRP A 186 -3.16 -0.36 -3.11
N VAL A 187 -2.04 0.24 -3.49
CA VAL A 187 -0.71 -0.13 -3.02
C VAL A 187 0.11 1.14 -2.79
N VAL A 188 0.91 1.12 -1.73
CA VAL A 188 1.89 2.17 -1.44
C VAL A 188 3.27 1.56 -1.58
N VAL A 189 4.12 2.13 -2.44
CA VAL A 189 5.53 1.75 -2.51
C VAL A 189 6.38 2.83 -1.87
N THR A 190 7.35 2.42 -1.05
CA THR A 190 8.31 3.37 -0.49
C THR A 190 9.68 3.17 -1.12
N THR A 191 10.29 4.25 -1.59
CA THR A 191 11.56 4.20 -2.34
C THR A 191 12.78 4.31 -1.41
N GLY A 192 12.71 3.78 -0.19
CA GLY A 192 13.80 3.81 0.78
C GLY A 192 13.82 5.05 1.67
N ASP A 193 14.76 5.03 2.62
CA ASP A 193 14.87 5.98 3.72
C ASP A 193 13.54 6.14 4.45
N ASN A 194 13.00 4.97 4.81
CA ASN A 194 11.70 4.86 5.46
C ASN A 194 11.74 5.52 6.83
N GLN A 195 12.79 5.24 7.59
CA GLN A 195 13.15 5.98 8.81
C GLN A 195 14.49 6.66 8.57
N TYR A 196 14.49 7.98 8.56
CA TYR A 196 15.55 8.78 7.98
C TYR A 196 16.76 8.92 8.89
N GLU A 197 16.67 9.22 10.18
CA GLU A 197 17.90 9.48 10.95
C GLU A 197 18.70 8.20 11.18
N ASP A 198 18.02 7.16 11.64
CA ASP A 198 18.59 5.85 11.91
C ASP A 198 17.50 4.77 11.74
N GLY A 199 17.77 3.73 10.94
CA GLY A 199 16.86 2.60 10.69
C GLY A 199 16.57 1.70 11.90
N GLN A 200 16.55 2.24 13.12
CA GLN A 200 16.24 1.53 14.36
C GLN A 200 14.77 1.14 14.44
N LEU A 201 14.51 -0.07 14.98
CA LEU A 201 13.15 -0.57 15.17
C LEU A 201 12.33 0.35 16.09
N SER A 202 12.95 0.94 17.12
CA SER A 202 12.28 1.90 18.01
C SER A 202 11.74 3.11 17.26
N ASP A 203 12.42 3.52 16.20
CA ASP A 203 12.14 4.76 15.49
C ASP A 203 11.04 4.51 14.45
N PHE A 204 11.08 3.33 13.82
CA PHE A 204 9.91 2.79 13.12
C PHE A 204 8.68 2.71 14.03
N GLN A 205 8.81 2.20 15.25
CA GLN A 205 7.68 2.03 16.18
C GLN A 205 7.13 3.36 16.72
N ARG A 206 7.98 4.38 16.88
CA ARG A 206 7.61 5.65 17.54
C ARG A 206 7.26 6.78 16.57
N SER A 207 7.79 6.76 15.34
CA SER A 207 7.60 7.85 14.37
C SER A 207 6.95 7.36 13.07
N TYR A 208 7.53 6.35 12.41
CA TYR A 208 6.97 5.80 11.17
C TYR A 208 5.58 5.22 11.40
N ALA A 209 5.39 4.43 12.46
CA ALA A 209 4.11 3.77 12.77
C ALA A 209 2.95 4.76 12.96
N ALA A 210 3.22 5.95 13.49
CA ALA A 210 2.21 6.99 13.70
C ALA A 210 1.92 7.84 12.46
N SER A 211 2.75 7.73 11.41
CA SER A 211 2.62 8.48 10.15
C SER A 211 2.29 7.52 9.00
N TRP A 212 3.30 7.12 8.24
CA TRP A 212 3.18 6.23 7.07
C TRP A 212 2.80 4.79 7.44
N GLY A 213 3.10 4.35 8.66
CA GLY A 213 2.71 3.02 9.14
C GLY A 213 1.20 2.83 9.31
N ARG A 214 0.39 3.91 9.21
CA ARG A 214 -1.08 3.82 9.15
C ARG A 214 -1.58 3.08 7.91
N VAL A 215 -0.83 3.13 6.80
CA VAL A 215 -1.13 2.42 5.54
C VAL A 215 -0.23 1.21 5.33
N LYS A 216 0.39 0.68 6.40
CA LYS A 216 1.37 -0.42 6.31
C LYS A 216 0.80 -1.68 5.64
N ALA A 217 -0.49 -1.98 5.81
CA ALA A 217 -1.13 -3.17 5.24
C ALA A 217 -1.00 -3.22 3.70
N ILE A 218 -1.12 -2.06 3.05
CA ILE A 218 -0.97 -1.89 1.60
C ILE A 218 0.42 -1.41 1.19
N THR A 219 1.37 -1.32 2.13
CA THR A 219 2.74 -0.87 1.83
C THR A 219 3.61 -2.02 1.32
N ARG A 220 4.43 -1.73 0.30
CA ARG A 220 5.47 -2.58 -0.27
C ARG A 220 6.78 -1.78 -0.28
N PRO A 221 7.61 -1.90 0.77
CA PRO A 221 8.75 -1.01 0.95
C PRO A 221 10.03 -1.48 0.26
N SER A 222 10.87 -0.55 -0.19
CA SER A 222 12.30 -0.76 -0.48
C SER A 222 13.14 -0.18 0.66
N PRO A 223 14.32 -0.72 0.98
CA PRO A 223 15.27 -0.07 1.89
C PRO A 223 16.07 1.04 1.19
N GLY A 224 16.44 2.09 1.92
CA GLY A 224 17.42 3.12 1.55
C GLY A 224 18.68 3.07 2.40
N ASN A 225 19.62 3.99 2.19
CA ASN A 225 20.89 3.94 2.91
C ASN A 225 20.73 4.22 4.41
N HIS A 226 19.76 5.03 4.79
CA HIS A 226 19.49 5.32 6.20
C HIS A 226 18.87 4.13 6.95
N ASP A 227 18.14 3.25 6.24
CA ASP A 227 17.65 1.99 6.82
C ASP A 227 18.82 1.06 7.23
N TYR A 228 19.98 1.20 6.57
CA TYR A 228 21.19 0.42 6.82
C TYR A 228 22.15 1.04 7.85
N HIS A 229 21.85 2.22 8.40
CA HIS A 229 22.56 2.72 9.59
C HIS A 229 22.48 1.73 10.77
N VAL A 230 21.43 0.90 10.79
CA VAL A 230 21.40 -0.35 11.55
C VAL A 230 21.88 -1.51 10.68
N ALA A 231 23.02 -2.10 11.05
CA ALA A 231 23.64 -3.22 10.34
C ALA A 231 22.64 -4.30 9.88
N GLY A 232 22.65 -4.61 8.58
CA GLY A 232 21.74 -5.56 7.94
C GLY A 232 20.28 -5.10 7.89
N ALA A 233 20.03 -3.79 7.98
CA ALA A 233 18.72 -3.15 8.03
C ALA A 233 17.76 -3.85 9.02
N ARG A 234 18.28 -4.23 10.21
CA ARG A 234 17.53 -5.08 11.15
C ARG A 234 16.21 -4.44 11.59
N GLY A 235 16.16 -3.12 11.77
CA GLY A 235 14.93 -2.42 12.16
C GLY A 235 13.89 -2.43 11.05
N TYR A 236 14.29 -2.09 9.81
CA TYR A 236 13.47 -2.19 8.61
C TYR A 236 12.84 -3.60 8.44
N PHE A 237 13.65 -4.66 8.44
CA PHE A 237 13.14 -6.02 8.29
C PHE A 237 12.32 -6.50 9.50
N ALA A 238 12.60 -6.01 10.72
CA ALA A 238 11.80 -6.34 11.89
C ALA A 238 10.44 -5.64 11.87
N TYR A 239 10.39 -4.40 11.37
CA TYR A 239 9.16 -3.63 11.29
C TYR A 239 8.24 -4.14 10.19
N PHE A 240 8.72 -4.23 8.94
CA PHE A 240 7.90 -4.62 7.79
C PHE A 240 7.69 -6.13 7.67
N GLY A 241 8.54 -6.95 8.28
CA GLY A 241 8.39 -8.40 8.25
C GLY A 241 8.42 -8.94 6.82
N PRO A 242 7.48 -9.83 6.42
CA PRO A 242 7.42 -10.41 5.07
C PRO A 242 7.21 -9.38 3.95
N LEU A 243 6.64 -8.21 4.25
CA LEU A 243 6.38 -7.16 3.24
C LEU A 243 7.67 -6.62 2.62
N ALA A 244 8.79 -6.68 3.35
CA ALA A 244 10.12 -6.24 2.90
C ALA A 244 10.86 -7.29 2.05
N GLY A 245 10.18 -8.34 1.60
CA GLY A 245 10.78 -9.46 0.91
C GLY A 245 11.71 -10.30 1.81
N PRO A 246 12.57 -11.14 1.23
CA PRO A 246 13.45 -12.01 2.01
C PRO A 246 14.41 -11.20 2.87
N ARG A 247 14.52 -11.59 4.16
CA ARG A 247 15.44 -10.94 5.11
C ARG A 247 16.88 -10.97 4.59
N GLY A 248 17.56 -9.83 4.65
CA GLY A 248 18.92 -9.66 4.16
C GLY A 248 19.05 -9.45 2.65
N LYS A 249 17.93 -9.44 1.91
CA LYS A 249 17.89 -9.11 0.48
C LYS A 249 17.21 -7.77 0.23
N GLY A 250 15.97 -7.61 0.68
CA GLY A 250 15.22 -6.36 0.50
C GLY A 250 14.82 -6.09 -0.96
N TYR A 251 14.77 -7.14 -1.79
CA TYR A 251 14.30 -7.09 -3.18
C TYR A 251 13.33 -8.25 -3.43
N TYR A 252 12.28 -7.98 -4.20
CA TYR A 252 11.14 -8.86 -4.46
C TYR A 252 10.26 -8.27 -5.58
N SER A 253 9.31 -9.04 -6.09
CA SER A 253 8.34 -8.60 -7.10
C SER A 253 6.93 -9.03 -6.72
N PHE A 254 5.93 -8.37 -7.30
CA PHE A 254 4.51 -8.63 -7.11
C PHE A 254 3.71 -8.02 -8.27
N ASP A 255 2.47 -8.46 -8.45
CA ASP A 255 1.60 -7.94 -9.49
C ASP A 255 0.52 -7.04 -8.90
N VAL A 256 0.12 -6.01 -9.66
CA VAL A 256 -0.97 -5.09 -9.33
C VAL A 256 -1.81 -4.87 -10.58
N GLY A 257 -3.01 -5.44 -10.60
CA GLY A 257 -3.80 -5.52 -11.83
C GLY A 257 -3.01 -6.24 -12.93
N GLY A 258 -2.84 -5.60 -14.08
CA GLY A 258 -2.05 -6.12 -15.20
C GLY A 258 -0.55 -5.77 -15.17
N TRP A 259 -0.08 -5.08 -14.13
CA TRP A 259 1.30 -4.62 -14.03
C TRP A 259 2.17 -5.55 -13.21
N HIS A 260 3.40 -5.75 -13.67
CA HIS A 260 4.45 -6.38 -12.90
C HIS A 260 5.29 -5.31 -12.18
N ILE A 261 5.37 -5.40 -10.85
CA ILE A 261 6.01 -4.40 -9.99
C ILE A 261 7.22 -5.02 -9.28
N ILE A 262 8.37 -4.37 -9.37
CA ILE A 262 9.65 -4.89 -8.87
C ILE A 262 10.26 -3.92 -7.86
N SER A 263 10.48 -4.40 -6.63
CA SER A 263 11.27 -3.71 -5.62
C SER A 263 12.73 -4.17 -5.70
N LEU A 264 13.65 -3.22 -5.88
CA LEU A 264 15.09 -3.48 -5.88
C LEU A 264 15.77 -2.79 -4.69
N ASN A 265 16.88 -3.37 -4.24
CA ASN A 265 17.71 -2.80 -3.19
C ASN A 265 19.00 -2.24 -3.82
N SER A 266 19.21 -0.93 -3.73
CA SER A 266 20.38 -0.26 -4.28
C SER A 266 21.51 -0.04 -3.26
N ASN A 267 21.43 -0.66 -2.07
CA ASN A 267 22.49 -0.67 -1.06
C ASN A 267 23.48 -1.80 -1.35
N CYS A 268 24.19 -1.68 -2.47
CA CYS A 268 24.94 -2.77 -3.12
C CYS A 268 25.94 -3.49 -2.20
N GLU A 269 26.59 -2.75 -1.29
CA GLU A 269 27.55 -3.30 -0.33
C GLU A 269 26.91 -4.28 0.66
N GLU A 270 25.61 -4.17 0.90
CA GLU A 270 24.86 -4.93 1.91
C GLU A 270 24.30 -6.25 1.38
N ILE A 271 24.25 -6.42 0.05
CA ILE A 271 23.48 -7.49 -0.61
C ILE A 271 24.28 -8.29 -1.64
N GLY A 272 25.60 -8.09 -1.69
CA GLY A 272 26.50 -8.82 -2.59
C GLY A 272 26.65 -8.20 -3.98
N GLY A 273 26.40 -6.89 -4.11
CA GLY A 273 26.61 -6.10 -5.32
C GLY A 273 25.32 -5.76 -6.08
N CYS A 274 25.44 -4.80 -6.99
CA CYS A 274 24.40 -4.42 -7.95
C CYS A 274 24.89 -4.48 -9.41
N ASP A 275 26.16 -4.83 -9.63
CA ASP A 275 26.75 -4.92 -10.96
C ASP A 275 26.17 -6.11 -11.76
N GLU A 276 26.50 -6.16 -13.05
CA GLU A 276 26.19 -7.30 -13.91
C GLU A 276 26.71 -8.60 -13.29
N GLY A 277 25.84 -9.62 -13.21
CA GLY A 277 26.18 -10.88 -12.57
C GLY A 277 26.14 -10.85 -11.04
N SER A 278 25.73 -9.76 -10.40
CA SER A 278 25.41 -9.77 -8.97
C SER A 278 24.20 -10.67 -8.67
N PRO A 279 24.03 -11.18 -7.43
CA PRO A 279 22.92 -12.07 -7.10
C PRO A 279 21.54 -11.44 -7.33
N GLN A 280 21.40 -10.12 -7.14
CA GLN A 280 20.15 -9.42 -7.40
C GLN A 280 19.94 -9.16 -8.89
N GLU A 281 20.99 -8.80 -9.65
CA GLU A 281 20.87 -8.57 -11.09
C GLU A 281 20.50 -9.86 -11.84
N GLN A 282 21.11 -10.99 -11.48
CA GLN A 282 20.73 -12.30 -12.03
C GLN A 282 19.29 -12.67 -11.67
N TRP A 283 18.86 -12.37 -10.45
CA TRP A 283 17.48 -12.60 -10.03
C TRP A 283 16.50 -11.72 -10.82
N LEU A 284 16.80 -10.43 -10.98
CA LEU A 284 15.98 -9.48 -11.75
C LEU A 284 15.76 -9.97 -13.18
N ARG A 285 16.81 -10.40 -13.87
CA ARG A 285 16.69 -10.95 -15.22
C ARG A 285 15.85 -12.22 -15.27
N GLN A 286 15.94 -13.08 -14.27
CA GLN A 286 15.12 -14.28 -14.18
C GLN A 286 13.65 -13.95 -13.90
N ASP A 287 13.40 -12.97 -13.04
CA ASP A 287 12.07 -12.50 -12.68
C ASP A 287 11.36 -11.86 -13.88
N LEU A 288 12.03 -10.95 -14.60
CA LEU A 288 11.53 -10.35 -15.84
C LEU A 288 11.22 -11.41 -16.91
N ALA A 289 12.07 -12.43 -17.05
CA ALA A 289 11.84 -13.52 -18.00
C ALA A 289 10.67 -14.44 -17.59
N ALA A 290 10.43 -14.59 -16.29
CA ALA A 290 9.37 -15.43 -15.75
C ALA A 290 8.00 -14.74 -15.74
N ASN A 291 7.97 -13.40 -15.68
CA ASN A 291 6.77 -12.59 -15.57
C ASN A 291 6.64 -11.61 -16.75
N PRO A 292 6.41 -12.10 -17.99
CA PRO A 292 6.19 -11.21 -19.11
C PRO A 292 4.86 -10.47 -18.93
N SER A 293 4.93 -9.16 -18.68
CA SER A 293 3.78 -8.27 -18.61
C SER A 293 3.83 -7.24 -19.74
N THR A 294 2.67 -6.65 -20.06
CA THR A 294 2.62 -5.51 -20.99
C THR A 294 3.16 -4.24 -20.35
N CYS A 295 3.10 -4.15 -19.02
CA CYS A 295 3.57 -3.00 -18.28
C CYS A 295 4.43 -3.43 -17.09
N THR A 296 5.61 -2.85 -16.96
CA THR A 296 6.55 -3.13 -15.87
C THR A 296 6.99 -1.84 -15.18
N LEU A 297 6.91 -1.83 -13.86
CA LEU A 297 7.44 -0.77 -13.01
C LEU A 297 8.48 -1.34 -12.05
N ALA A 298 9.60 -0.64 -11.88
CA ALA A 298 10.57 -0.95 -10.84
C ALA A 298 10.78 0.23 -9.89
N TYR A 299 11.16 -0.04 -8.65
CA TYR A 299 11.46 1.01 -7.68
C TYR A 299 12.56 0.61 -6.70
N TRP A 300 13.39 1.60 -6.33
CA TRP A 300 14.48 1.46 -5.35
C TRP A 300 14.94 2.83 -4.87
N HIS A 301 15.96 2.88 -4.00
CA HIS A 301 16.39 4.13 -3.39
C HIS A 301 17.20 5.09 -4.28
N HIS A 302 18.50 4.82 -4.51
CA HIS A 302 19.39 5.73 -5.23
C HIS A 302 19.03 5.88 -6.74
N PRO A 303 18.71 7.09 -7.24
CA PRO A 303 18.28 7.30 -8.63
C PRO A 303 19.42 7.08 -9.63
N ARG A 304 19.09 6.58 -10.83
CA ARG A 304 20.07 6.50 -11.93
C ARG A 304 20.33 7.90 -12.48
N PHE A 305 19.29 8.72 -12.55
CA PHE A 305 19.32 10.09 -13.04
C PHE A 305 18.63 11.06 -12.07
N SER A 306 19.29 12.15 -11.71
CA SER A 306 18.72 13.17 -10.82
C SER A 306 19.42 14.51 -11.02
N SER A 307 18.64 15.58 -11.13
CA SER A 307 19.11 16.96 -11.07
C SER A 307 19.24 17.48 -9.63
N GLY A 308 18.92 16.61 -8.66
CA GLY A 308 18.95 16.91 -7.24
C GLY A 308 20.36 17.13 -6.70
N ARG A 309 20.45 17.23 -5.38
CA ARG A 309 21.70 17.51 -4.67
C ARG A 309 22.68 16.33 -4.76
N HIS A 310 22.17 15.11 -4.74
CA HIS A 310 22.97 13.88 -4.76
C HIS A 310 23.31 13.46 -6.20
N GLY A 311 22.41 13.73 -7.15
CA GLY A 311 22.66 13.61 -8.58
C GLY A 311 22.68 12.17 -9.08
N ASN A 312 23.17 11.97 -10.31
CA ASN A 312 23.20 10.66 -10.95
C ASN A 312 24.03 9.63 -10.16
N SER A 313 23.52 8.41 -10.03
CA SER A 313 24.23 7.27 -9.46
C SER A 313 24.46 6.19 -10.51
N THR A 314 25.69 5.69 -10.64
CA THR A 314 26.00 4.52 -11.49
C THR A 314 25.80 3.19 -10.76
N ARG A 315 25.42 3.21 -9.47
CA ARG A 315 25.30 1.99 -8.65
C ARG A 315 24.27 0.99 -9.18
N SER A 316 23.21 1.48 -9.82
CA SER A 316 22.10 0.69 -10.37
C SER A 316 22.14 0.58 -11.89
N GLU A 317 23.27 0.88 -12.54
CA GLU A 317 23.40 0.86 -14.01
C GLU A 317 23.02 -0.49 -14.61
N ALA A 318 23.46 -1.60 -14.02
CA ALA A 318 23.13 -2.94 -14.51
C ALA A 318 21.62 -3.29 -14.32
N PHE A 319 20.97 -2.76 -13.28
CA PHE A 319 19.52 -2.92 -13.12
C PHE A 319 18.78 -2.15 -14.20
N TRP A 320 19.20 -0.92 -14.48
CA TRP A 320 18.61 -0.10 -15.54
C TRP A 320 18.76 -0.75 -16.90
N GLN A 321 19.94 -1.32 -17.20
CA GLN A 321 20.19 -2.08 -18.42
C GLN A 321 19.26 -3.29 -18.54
N ALA A 322 19.13 -4.10 -17.49
CA ALA A 322 18.27 -5.28 -17.49
C ALA A 322 16.78 -4.92 -17.67
N LEU A 323 16.33 -3.84 -17.02
CA LEU A 323 14.97 -3.33 -17.15
C LEU A 323 14.67 -2.79 -18.55
N HIS A 324 15.60 -2.01 -19.13
CA HIS A 324 15.44 -1.46 -20.48
C HIS A 324 15.42 -2.57 -21.54
N GLU A 325 16.31 -3.56 -21.42
CA GLU A 325 16.31 -4.74 -22.30
C GLU A 325 15.03 -5.57 -22.24
N ALA A 326 14.35 -5.56 -21.09
CA ALA A 326 13.08 -6.23 -20.88
C ALA A 326 11.85 -5.38 -21.26
N GLY A 327 12.04 -4.11 -21.67
CA GLY A 327 10.94 -3.21 -22.03
C GLY A 327 10.21 -2.63 -20.82
N ALA A 328 10.89 -2.37 -19.69
CA ALA A 328 10.25 -1.71 -18.56
C ALA A 328 9.86 -0.25 -18.87
N ASP A 329 8.81 0.23 -18.22
CA ASP A 329 8.17 1.50 -18.58
C ASP A 329 8.49 2.62 -17.59
N VAL A 330 8.51 2.28 -16.30
CA VAL A 330 8.59 3.25 -15.21
C VAL A 330 9.61 2.80 -14.18
N VAL A 331 10.44 3.75 -13.75
CA VAL A 331 11.28 3.60 -12.56
C VAL A 331 10.97 4.69 -11.55
N LEU A 332 10.83 4.31 -10.28
CA LEU A 332 10.64 5.23 -9.16
C LEU A 332 11.84 5.17 -8.20
N ASN A 333 12.36 6.35 -7.85
CA ASN A 333 13.49 6.50 -6.94
C ASN A 333 13.26 7.49 -5.80
N GLY A 334 14.10 7.48 -4.78
CA GLY A 334 14.10 8.43 -3.66
C GLY A 334 15.46 9.13 -3.56
N HIS A 335 16.00 9.23 -2.34
CA HIS A 335 17.36 9.68 -1.99
C HIS A 335 17.62 11.17 -2.19
N ASP A 336 17.22 11.71 -3.34
CA ASP A 336 17.15 13.14 -3.54
C ASP A 336 15.82 13.66 -3.02
N HIS A 337 15.89 14.62 -2.09
CA HIS A 337 14.74 15.12 -1.36
C HIS A 337 13.89 16.10 -2.18
N SER A 338 13.31 15.61 -3.26
CA SER A 338 12.56 16.37 -4.23
C SER A 338 11.64 15.47 -5.07
N TYR A 339 10.79 16.11 -5.88
CA TYR A 339 10.08 15.47 -6.97
C TYR A 339 10.71 15.86 -8.31
N GLU A 340 11.06 14.89 -9.13
CA GLU A 340 11.56 15.11 -10.49
C GLU A 340 11.02 14.05 -11.45
N ARG A 341 10.69 14.47 -12.67
CA ARG A 341 10.23 13.57 -13.75
C ARG A 341 11.05 13.77 -15.00
N PHE A 342 11.54 12.67 -15.56
CA PHE A 342 12.29 12.64 -16.81
C PHE A 342 11.39 12.27 -18.00
N ALA A 343 11.84 12.58 -19.22
CA ALA A 343 11.31 11.97 -20.43
C ALA A 343 11.78 10.50 -20.53
N PRO A 344 11.08 9.65 -21.30
CA PRO A 344 11.55 8.29 -21.59
C PRO A 344 12.96 8.30 -22.19
N GLN A 345 13.83 7.46 -21.65
CA GLN A 345 15.26 7.46 -21.99
C GLN A 345 15.89 6.08 -21.86
N ASP A 346 17.01 5.90 -22.56
CA ASP A 346 17.82 4.70 -22.53
C ASP A 346 18.84 4.72 -21.36
N PRO A 347 19.60 3.63 -21.13
CA PRO A 347 20.61 3.57 -20.05
C PRO A 347 21.73 4.62 -20.14
N GLU A 348 21.95 5.22 -21.31
CA GLU A 348 22.90 6.30 -21.54
C GLU A 348 22.28 7.70 -21.46
N GLN A 349 21.04 7.81 -20.95
CA GLN A 349 20.30 9.08 -20.80
C GLN A 349 19.99 9.77 -22.14
N ARG A 350 19.98 9.02 -23.25
CA ARG A 350 19.52 9.53 -24.55
C ARG A 350 18.01 9.38 -24.62
N ALA A 351 17.35 10.37 -25.21
CA ALA A 351 15.91 10.32 -25.41
C ALA A 351 15.53 9.10 -26.26
N ASP A 352 14.67 8.26 -25.71
CA ASP A 352 14.18 7.03 -26.33
C ASP A 352 12.67 6.94 -26.06
N PRO A 353 11.81 7.09 -27.08
CA PRO A 353 10.36 7.00 -26.91
C PRO A 353 9.86 5.67 -26.30
N ASN A 354 10.65 4.60 -26.47
CA ASN A 354 10.41 3.28 -25.87
C ASN A 354 11.39 3.02 -24.71
N GLY A 355 11.93 4.08 -24.11
CA GLY A 355 12.78 4.00 -22.94
C GLY A 355 11.97 3.99 -21.65
N ILE A 356 12.69 3.97 -20.54
CA ILE A 356 12.10 4.02 -19.20
C ILE A 356 11.86 5.47 -18.82
N ARG A 357 10.69 5.76 -18.22
CA ARG A 357 10.44 7.04 -17.54
C ARG A 357 10.86 6.96 -16.07
N GLU A 358 11.86 7.75 -15.69
CA GLU A 358 12.26 7.90 -14.28
C GLU A 358 11.44 8.98 -13.57
N PHE A 359 11.08 8.68 -12.33
CA PHE A 359 10.62 9.65 -11.35
C PHE A 359 11.48 9.56 -10.09
N VAL A 360 12.01 10.70 -9.65
CA VAL A 360 12.53 10.86 -8.28
C VAL A 360 11.38 11.36 -7.42
N VAL A 361 11.06 10.64 -6.36
CA VAL A 361 9.90 10.87 -5.48
C VAL A 361 10.31 10.97 -4.00
N GLY A 362 11.47 11.57 -3.71
CA GLY A 362 11.99 11.77 -2.35
C GLY A 362 11.31 12.91 -1.57
N SER A 363 9.99 12.97 -1.61
CA SER A 363 9.19 14.06 -1.04
C SER A 363 8.25 13.59 0.07
N GLY A 364 8.54 12.43 0.68
CA GLY A 364 7.65 11.69 1.57
C GLY A 364 7.50 12.25 2.98
N GLY A 365 8.43 13.09 3.45
CA GLY A 365 8.22 13.80 4.70
C GLY A 365 9.45 14.38 5.37
N LYS A 366 10.66 13.91 5.07
CA LYS A 366 11.88 14.43 5.69
C LYS A 366 12.63 15.32 4.73
N SER A 367 12.91 16.56 5.13
CA SER A 367 13.74 17.55 4.44
C SER A 367 13.37 17.80 2.96
N ARG A 368 13.85 18.91 2.40
CA ARG A 368 13.74 19.20 0.96
C ARG A 368 15.02 19.82 0.46
N TYR A 369 15.39 19.52 -0.77
CA TYR A 369 16.58 20.10 -1.40
C TYR A 369 16.25 20.90 -2.65
N THR A 370 17.00 21.98 -2.84
CA THR A 370 16.98 22.75 -4.08
C THR A 370 17.73 22.02 -5.19
N PHE A 371 17.26 22.17 -6.42
CA PHE A 371 17.90 21.60 -7.60
C PHE A 371 19.18 22.32 -8.00
N GLY A 372 20.11 21.55 -8.59
CA GLY A 372 21.28 22.06 -9.26
C GLY A 372 21.02 22.38 -10.74
N THR A 373 22.00 22.10 -11.59
CA THR A 373 21.81 22.15 -13.04
C THR A 373 20.91 21.00 -13.49
N PRO A 374 19.84 21.26 -14.28
CA PRO A 374 19.00 20.20 -14.79
C PRO A 374 19.77 19.21 -15.66
N GLU A 375 19.59 17.93 -15.36
CA GLU A 375 20.06 16.81 -16.15
C GLU A 375 19.34 16.73 -17.51
N PRO A 376 19.95 16.10 -18.53
CA PRO A 376 19.28 15.77 -19.77
C PRO A 376 17.92 15.08 -19.53
N ASN A 377 16.96 15.40 -20.39
CA ASN A 377 15.59 14.87 -20.37
C ASN A 377 14.77 15.19 -19.11
N SER A 378 15.27 15.95 -18.13
CA SER A 378 14.48 16.41 -16.99
C SER A 378 13.35 17.35 -17.44
N GLN A 379 12.09 16.92 -17.26
CA GLN A 379 10.90 17.62 -17.76
C GLN A 379 10.18 18.44 -16.68
N PHE A 380 10.18 17.98 -15.44
CA PHE A 380 9.53 18.66 -14.32
C PHE A 380 10.33 18.45 -13.03
N ARG A 381 10.39 19.48 -12.19
CA ARG A 381 11.14 19.50 -10.92
C ARG A 381 10.36 20.31 -9.88
N ASP A 382 10.18 19.77 -8.69
CA ASP A 382 9.62 20.47 -7.53
C ASP A 382 10.42 20.08 -6.27
N GLY A 383 11.18 21.04 -5.73
CA GLY A 383 11.97 20.86 -4.51
C GLY A 383 11.38 21.64 -3.33
N ASP A 384 10.20 22.22 -3.52
CA ASP A 384 9.57 23.15 -2.59
C ASP A 384 8.38 22.51 -1.88
N HIS A 385 7.96 21.31 -2.24
CA HIS A 385 6.77 20.67 -1.67
C HIS A 385 7.00 19.22 -1.29
N PHE A 386 6.39 18.83 -0.17
CA PHE A 386 6.19 17.44 0.19
C PHE A 386 4.92 16.92 -0.48
N GLY A 387 4.91 15.63 -0.81
CA GLY A 387 3.81 15.02 -1.54
C GLY A 387 4.04 13.55 -1.85
N ILE A 388 3.14 13.02 -2.66
CA ILE A 388 3.19 11.65 -3.17
C ILE A 388 3.01 11.67 -4.68
N LEU A 389 3.63 10.71 -5.36
CA LEU A 389 3.29 10.38 -6.74
C LEU A 389 2.16 9.35 -6.72
N GLU A 390 1.05 9.65 -7.37
CA GLU A 390 0.00 8.68 -7.69
C GLU A 390 0.18 8.22 -9.14
N LEU A 391 0.16 6.90 -9.36
CA LEU A 391 0.11 6.26 -10.66
C LEU A 391 -1.16 5.45 -10.79
N THR A 392 -2.03 5.84 -11.72
CA THR A 392 -3.17 5.01 -12.14
C THR A 392 -2.67 4.02 -13.18
N LEU A 393 -2.62 2.74 -12.81
CA LEU A 393 -2.05 1.64 -13.58
C LEU A 393 -3.08 1.08 -14.57
N ARG A 394 -3.03 1.54 -15.82
CA ARG A 394 -3.94 1.11 -16.89
C ARG A 394 -3.42 -0.15 -17.57
N ALA A 395 -4.28 -0.87 -18.27
CA ALA A 395 -3.90 -2.11 -18.96
C ALA A 395 -2.71 -1.99 -19.95
N ASN A 396 -2.56 -0.83 -20.62
CA ASN A 396 -1.49 -0.59 -21.61
C ASN A 396 -0.81 0.78 -21.40
N GLY A 397 -0.81 1.30 -20.18
CA GLY A 397 -0.30 2.63 -19.90
C GLY A 397 -0.55 3.07 -18.47
N TYR A 398 -0.22 4.30 -18.16
CA TYR A 398 -0.36 4.84 -16.82
C TYR A 398 -0.68 6.33 -16.89
N ASP A 399 -1.43 6.81 -15.93
CA ASP A 399 -1.53 8.24 -15.65
C ASP A 399 -0.75 8.54 -14.38
N TRP A 400 -0.07 9.69 -14.33
CA TRP A 400 0.61 10.14 -13.12
C TRP A 400 0.04 11.47 -12.62
N ARG A 401 0.09 11.64 -11.30
CA ARG A 401 -0.21 12.88 -10.60
C ARG A 401 0.74 13.05 -9.42
N PHE A 402 1.50 14.14 -9.37
CA PHE A 402 2.21 14.52 -8.17
C PHE A 402 1.29 15.40 -7.32
N VAL A 403 0.87 14.85 -6.17
CA VAL A 403 -0.09 15.46 -5.25
C VAL A 403 0.65 15.93 -4.01
N THR A 404 0.62 17.23 -3.74
CA THR A 404 1.27 17.80 -2.56
C THR A 404 0.33 17.85 -1.37
N ILE A 405 0.88 18.08 -0.18
CA ILE A 405 0.11 18.36 1.04
C ILE A 405 -0.99 19.41 0.73
N GLY A 406 -2.20 19.13 1.20
CA GLY A 406 -3.40 19.93 0.88
C GLY A 406 -4.09 19.53 -0.44
N GLY A 407 -3.66 18.46 -1.10
CA GLY A 407 -4.34 17.86 -2.25
C GLY A 407 -4.11 18.57 -3.59
N THR A 408 -3.12 19.46 -3.68
CA THR A 408 -2.83 20.19 -4.92
C THR A 408 -2.04 19.33 -5.90
N VAL A 409 -2.52 19.20 -7.14
CA VAL A 409 -1.79 18.51 -8.22
C VAL A 409 -0.82 19.50 -8.88
N ARG A 410 0.46 19.17 -8.87
CA ARG A 410 1.55 20.04 -9.38
C ARG A 410 2.09 19.60 -10.73
N ASP A 411 2.11 18.30 -10.96
CA ASP A 411 2.51 17.67 -12.21
C ASP A 411 1.55 16.53 -12.51
N SER A 412 1.20 16.36 -13.79
CA SER A 412 0.34 15.26 -14.22
C SER A 412 0.51 14.97 -15.70
N GLY A 413 0.14 13.76 -16.11
CA GLY A 413 0.13 13.35 -17.50
C GLY A 413 -0.15 11.86 -17.65
N SER A 414 0.14 11.34 -18.84
CA SER A 414 -0.04 9.92 -19.17
C SER A 414 1.10 9.37 -20.03
N GLY A 415 1.35 8.08 -19.90
CA GLY A 415 2.31 7.29 -20.67
C GLY A 415 1.68 6.00 -21.17
N SER A 416 2.25 5.41 -22.21
CA SER A 416 1.88 4.10 -22.73
C SER A 416 2.99 3.11 -22.40
N CYS A 417 2.63 1.86 -22.15
CA CYS A 417 3.62 0.80 -22.04
C CYS A 417 4.00 0.26 -23.43
N HIS A 418 5.22 -0.26 -23.60
CA HIS A 418 5.77 -0.65 -24.91
C HIS A 418 6.18 -2.10 -25.05
#